data_AF-A0A8H7HJH3-F1
#
_entry.id   AF-A0A8H7HJH3-F1
#
_cell.length_a   1.000
_cell.length_b   1.000
_cell.length_c   1.000
_cell.angle_alpha   90.00
_cell.angle_beta   90.00
_cell.angle_gamma   90.00
#
_symmetry.space_group_name_H-M   'P 1'
#
loop_
_entity.id
_entity.type
_entity.pdbx_description
1 polymer ?
#
loop_
_entity_poly.entity_id
_entity_poly.type
_entity_poly.pdbx_seq_one_letter_code
_entity_poly.pdbx_strand_id
1 'polypeptide(L)'
;MAAIHHAPRAIDHDYLPKQIDQSILVESVKFADKTTKAEPSAAVLVARQDPSTDIESDEDVSKSVKVDIRTLYHLIGTGAMAPKSLGNVVDENLKTYETGNLRVDASIIPMRLAAHLQRTVYSIAEKAADTITSEWDSNLELYSKHFILWIEVMG
;
A
#
# COMPACT_ATOMS: atom_id res chain seq x y z
N MET A 1 -18.45 -18.95 -17.38
CA MET A 1 -18.57 -18.97 -15.90
C MET A 1 -19.05 -17.60 -15.46
N ALA A 2 -20.21 -17.50 -14.82
CA ALA A 2 -20.69 -16.23 -14.28
C ALA A 2 -19.85 -15.89 -13.04
N ALA A 3 -19.08 -14.81 -13.08
CA ALA A 3 -18.33 -14.33 -11.93
C ALA A 3 -19.33 -13.89 -10.85
N ILE A 4 -19.21 -14.46 -9.66
CA ILE A 4 -20.07 -14.14 -8.52
C ILE A 4 -19.56 -12.82 -7.94
N HIS A 5 -20.09 -11.69 -8.43
CA HIS A 5 -19.63 -10.35 -8.07
C HIS A 5 -19.97 -9.94 -6.62
N HIS A 6 -20.80 -10.70 -5.90
CA HIS A 6 -21.31 -10.34 -4.56
C HIS A 6 -20.83 -11.23 -3.41
N ALA A 7 -20.00 -12.24 -3.68
CA ALA A 7 -19.40 -13.03 -2.61
C ALA A 7 -18.25 -12.23 -1.95
N PRO A 8 -18.11 -12.27 -0.61
CA PRO A 8 -16.96 -11.72 0.08
C PRO A 8 -15.67 -12.27 -0.54
N ARG A 9 -14.69 -11.39 -0.78
CA ARG A 9 -13.35 -11.81 -1.18
C ARG A 9 -12.63 -12.37 0.05
N ALA A 10 -11.94 -13.49 -0.11
CA ALA A 10 -11.02 -13.97 0.91
C ALA A 10 -9.86 -12.98 1.05
N ILE A 11 -9.64 -12.48 2.26
CA ILE A 11 -8.52 -11.61 2.59
C ILE A 11 -7.68 -12.34 3.63
N ASP A 12 -6.49 -12.75 3.22
CA ASP A 12 -5.46 -13.25 4.11
C ASP A 12 -4.35 -12.21 4.19
N HIS A 13 -4.03 -11.78 5.40
CA HIS A 13 -2.99 -10.78 5.63
C HIS A 13 -1.61 -11.41 5.79
N ASP A 14 -1.56 -12.73 6.02
CA ASP A 14 -0.33 -13.49 6.31
C ASP A 14 0.54 -12.76 7.35
N TYR A 15 -0.05 -12.38 8.49
CA TYR A 15 0.66 -11.63 9.53
C TYR A 15 1.77 -12.45 10.17
N LEU A 16 2.89 -11.76 10.46
CA LEU A 16 4.10 -12.36 11.05
C LEU A 16 4.70 -13.52 10.23
N PRO A 17 4.78 -13.42 8.89
CA PRO A 17 5.28 -14.52 8.06
C PRO A 17 6.79 -14.71 8.21
N LYS A 18 7.51 -13.68 8.68
CA LYS A 18 8.93 -13.70 8.99
C LYS A 18 9.15 -13.37 10.45
N GLN A 19 10.13 -14.05 11.07
CA GLN A 19 10.49 -13.84 12.48
C GLN A 19 10.84 -12.38 12.79
N ILE A 20 11.44 -11.67 11.84
CA ILE A 20 11.81 -10.26 12.00
C ILE A 20 10.60 -9.36 12.26
N ASP A 21 9.43 -9.66 11.68
CA ASP A 21 8.21 -8.86 11.89
C ASP A 21 7.77 -8.95 13.36
N GLN A 22 7.83 -10.15 13.93
CA GLN A 22 7.54 -10.36 15.34
C GLN A 22 8.59 -9.69 16.24
N SER A 23 9.88 -9.83 15.92
CA SER A 23 10.97 -9.22 16.70
C SER A 23 10.85 -7.69 16.75
N ILE A 24 10.52 -7.05 15.64
CA ILE A 24 10.32 -5.59 15.57
C ILE A 24 9.16 -5.17 16.47
N LEU A 25 8.05 -5.91 16.48
CA LEU A 25 6.90 -5.60 17.31
C LEU A 25 7.18 -5.81 18.81
N VAL A 26 7.92 -6.87 19.18
CA VAL A 26 8.37 -7.09 20.57
C VAL A 26 9.21 -5.91 21.06
N GLU A 27 10.21 -5.49 20.26
CA GLU A 27 11.04 -4.33 20.61
C GLU A 27 10.23 -3.03 20.64
N SER A 28 9.21 -2.89 19.79
CA SER A 28 8.30 -1.74 19.82
C SER A 28 7.50 -1.66 21.12
N VAL A 29 7.03 -2.80 21.64
CA VAL A 29 6.33 -2.86 22.94
C VAL A 29 7.28 -2.50 24.09
N LYS A 30 8.50 -3.05 24.09
CA LYS A 30 9.53 -2.72 25.09
C LYS A 30 9.91 -1.24 25.06
N PHE A 31 10.02 -0.67 23.87
CA PHE A 31 10.27 0.76 23.68
C PHE A 31 9.11 1.62 24.20
N ALA A 32 7.87 1.23 23.92
CA ALA A 32 6.69 1.92 24.44
C ALA A 32 6.65 1.89 25.97
N ASP A 33 6.88 0.72 26.59
CA ASP A 33 6.93 0.55 28.05
C ASP A 33 8.06 1.38 28.71
N LYS A 34 9.23 1.45 28.06
CA LYS A 34 10.30 2.35 28.50
C LYS A 34 9.87 3.83 28.43
N THR A 35 9.15 4.21 27.39
CA THR A 35 8.70 5.59 27.16
C THR A 35 7.63 6.02 28.16
N THR A 36 6.72 5.12 28.54
CA THR A 36 5.69 5.40 29.55
C THR A 36 6.25 5.56 30.96
N LYS A 37 7.36 4.87 31.27
CA LYS A 37 8.07 4.96 32.57
C LYS A 37 9.04 6.14 32.67
N ALA A 38 9.28 6.87 31.59
CA ALA A 38 10.14 8.05 31.59
C ALA A 38 9.34 9.32 31.89
N GLU A 39 9.98 10.33 32.50
CA GLU A 39 9.38 11.67 32.65
C GLU A 39 9.28 12.39 31.29
N PRO A 40 8.19 13.15 31.01
CA PRO A 40 7.07 13.46 31.91
C PRO A 40 5.90 12.45 31.86
N SER A 41 6.00 11.40 31.04
CA SER A 41 4.93 10.39 30.89
C SER A 41 4.60 9.72 32.23
N ALA A 42 5.63 9.38 33.01
CA ALA A 42 5.49 8.72 34.30
C ALA A 42 4.67 9.54 35.31
N ALA A 43 4.69 10.88 35.23
CA ALA A 43 3.91 11.74 36.11
C ALA A 43 2.40 11.74 35.82
N VAL A 44 1.98 11.35 34.62
CA VAL A 44 0.56 11.43 34.18
C VAL A 44 -0.07 10.07 33.89
N LEU A 45 0.73 9.03 33.64
CA LEU A 45 0.23 7.69 33.36
C LEU A 45 -0.02 6.93 34.66
N VAL A 46 -1.26 6.48 34.86
CA VAL A 46 -1.69 5.79 36.08
C VAL A 46 -1.28 4.31 36.08
N ALA A 47 -1.61 3.60 35.01
CA ALA A 47 -1.33 2.18 34.85
C ALA A 47 -1.34 1.78 33.38
N ARG A 48 -0.54 0.76 33.03
CA ARG A 48 -0.59 0.11 31.72
C ARG A 48 -1.89 -0.69 31.59
N GLN A 49 -2.60 -0.52 30.47
CA GLN A 49 -3.77 -1.34 30.15
C GLN A 49 -3.34 -2.53 29.29
N ASP A 50 -2.73 -2.24 28.15
CA ASP A 50 -2.26 -3.23 27.19
C ASP A 50 -0.78 -3.04 26.83
N PRO A 51 -0.05 -4.15 26.58
CA PRO A 51 -0.46 -5.49 27.00
C PRO A 51 -0.38 -5.60 28.55
N SER A 52 -1.10 -6.55 29.17
CA SER A 52 -1.35 -6.53 30.63
C SER A 52 -0.06 -6.41 31.46
N THR A 53 -0.15 -5.89 32.69
CA THR A 53 1.00 -5.73 33.61
C THR A 53 1.71 -7.04 33.97
N ASP A 54 1.06 -8.18 33.73
CA ASP A 54 1.60 -9.53 34.05
C ASP A 54 2.63 -10.03 33.03
N ILE A 55 2.94 -9.22 32.02
CA ILE A 55 3.99 -9.50 31.04
C ILE A 55 5.34 -9.03 31.60
N GLU A 56 6.12 -10.00 32.06
CA GLU A 56 7.43 -9.79 32.70
C GLU A 56 8.61 -10.33 31.86
N SER A 57 8.34 -11.06 30.77
CA SER A 57 9.38 -11.64 29.92
C SER A 57 9.20 -11.32 28.43
N ASP A 58 10.30 -11.38 27.66
CA ASP A 58 10.27 -11.23 26.19
C ASP A 58 9.35 -12.29 25.52
N GLU A 59 9.22 -13.47 26.14
CA GLU A 59 8.34 -14.54 25.67
C GLU A 59 6.86 -14.17 25.85
N ASP A 60 6.53 -13.49 26.95
CA ASP A 60 5.15 -13.03 27.19
C ASP A 60 4.79 -11.87 26.27
N VAL A 61 5.72 -10.94 26.01
CA VAL A 61 5.54 -9.87 25.01
C VAL A 61 5.32 -10.49 23.62
N SER A 62 6.14 -11.49 23.26
CA SER A 62 6.06 -12.24 22.00
C SER A 62 4.69 -12.88 21.80
N LYS A 63 4.10 -13.47 22.85
CA LYS A 63 2.75 -14.06 22.82
C LYS A 63 1.66 -12.99 22.67
N SER A 64 1.73 -11.88 23.41
CA SER A 64 0.79 -10.77 23.25
C SER A 64 0.78 -10.23 21.82
N VAL A 65 1.95 -9.98 21.24
CA VAL A 65 2.05 -9.50 19.84
C VAL A 65 1.28 -10.39 18.87
N LYS A 66 1.31 -11.71 19.05
CA LYS A 66 0.58 -12.66 18.18
C LYS A 66 -0.93 -12.59 18.36
N VAL A 67 -1.41 -12.34 19.57
CA VAL A 67 -2.84 -12.27 19.88
C VAL A 67 -3.43 -10.92 19.46
N ASP A 68 -2.67 -9.84 19.63
CA ASP A 68 -3.17 -8.47 19.51
C ASP A 68 -2.90 -7.83 18.13
N ILE A 69 -2.15 -8.52 17.25
CA ILE A 69 -1.82 -7.99 15.93
C ILE A 69 -3.08 -7.71 15.10
N ARG A 70 -3.11 -6.51 14.51
CA ARG A 70 -4.22 -6.02 13.69
C ARG A 70 -3.72 -5.07 12.62
N THR A 71 -4.56 -4.86 11.62
CA THR A 71 -4.29 -3.89 10.56
C THR A 71 -4.36 -2.46 11.09
N LEU A 72 -3.55 -1.57 10.50
CA LEU A 72 -3.76 -0.12 10.53
C LEU A 72 -4.46 0.39 9.26
N TYR A 73 -5.10 -0.52 8.51
CA TYR A 73 -5.86 -0.22 7.30
C TYR A 73 -5.01 0.40 6.16
N HIS A 74 -3.75 0.00 6.08
CA HIS A 74 -2.79 0.44 5.05
C HIS A 74 -2.43 -0.69 4.07
N LEU A 75 -3.44 -1.30 3.43
CA LEU A 75 -3.24 -2.39 2.48
C LEU A 75 -2.78 -1.85 1.12
N ILE A 76 -1.69 -2.41 0.59
CA ILE A 76 -1.02 -2.01 -0.66
C ILE A 76 -0.37 -3.23 -1.32
N GLY A 77 0.14 -3.06 -2.55
CA GLY A 77 1.05 -4.02 -3.16
C GLY A 77 0.40 -5.25 -3.81
N THR A 78 -0.93 -5.32 -3.85
CA THR A 78 -1.68 -6.42 -4.50
C THR A 78 -1.55 -6.41 -6.03
N GLY A 79 -1.07 -5.30 -6.62
CA GLY A 79 -0.81 -5.14 -8.04
C GLY A 79 0.41 -4.25 -8.27
N ALA A 80 1.50 -4.57 -7.57
CA ALA A 80 2.68 -3.71 -7.48
C ALA A 80 3.21 -3.23 -8.85
N MET A 81 3.57 -1.95 -8.89
CA MET A 81 4.29 -1.34 -10.02
C MET A 81 5.77 -1.75 -9.93
N ALA A 82 6.14 -2.75 -10.70
CA ALA A 82 7.45 -3.36 -10.73
C ALA A 82 7.62 -4.23 -12.00
N PRO A 83 8.84 -4.70 -12.33
CA PRO A 83 9.06 -5.41 -13.60
C PRO A 83 8.14 -6.61 -13.82
N LYS A 84 7.59 -6.72 -15.05
CA LYS A 84 6.78 -7.87 -15.51
C LYS A 84 7.50 -9.21 -15.33
N SER A 85 8.82 -9.24 -15.50
CA SER A 85 9.64 -10.45 -15.32
C SER A 85 9.60 -11.05 -13.91
N LEU A 86 9.18 -10.25 -12.91
CA LEU A 86 8.96 -10.69 -11.54
C LEU A 86 7.50 -11.07 -11.24
N GLY A 87 6.65 -11.14 -12.27
CA GLY A 87 5.22 -11.49 -12.14
C GLY A 87 4.30 -10.32 -11.79
N ASN A 88 4.79 -9.08 -11.87
CA ASN A 88 3.99 -7.89 -11.60
C ASN A 88 3.07 -7.54 -12.76
N VAL A 89 2.05 -6.75 -12.45
CA VAL A 89 0.93 -6.47 -13.37
C VAL A 89 0.88 -5.04 -13.87
N VAL A 90 1.69 -4.13 -13.32
CA VAL A 90 1.65 -2.69 -13.63
C VAL A 90 3.05 -2.15 -13.95
N ASP A 91 3.14 -1.34 -14.99
CA ASP A 91 4.36 -0.67 -15.43
C ASP A 91 4.60 0.70 -14.77
N GLU A 92 5.75 1.33 -15.05
CA GLU A 92 6.13 2.63 -14.53
C GLU A 92 5.24 3.81 -14.97
N ASN A 93 4.42 3.59 -16.01
CA ASN A 93 3.44 4.52 -16.55
C ASN A 93 2.04 4.32 -15.94
N LEU A 94 1.96 3.52 -14.87
CA LEU A 94 0.75 3.22 -14.11
C LEU A 94 -0.28 2.41 -14.92
N LYS A 95 0.14 1.76 -16.00
CA LYS A 95 -0.71 0.92 -16.87
C LYS A 95 -0.51 -0.54 -16.55
N THR A 96 -1.57 -1.33 -16.71
CA THR A 96 -1.41 -2.78 -16.61
C THR A 96 -0.68 -3.34 -17.84
N TYR A 97 0.17 -4.35 -17.65
CA TYR A 97 0.95 -4.91 -18.76
C TYR A 97 0.11 -5.59 -19.84
N GLU A 98 -1.09 -6.05 -19.49
CA GLU A 98 -1.96 -6.83 -20.40
C GLU A 98 -2.98 -5.96 -21.14
N THR A 99 -3.19 -4.69 -20.72
CA THR A 99 -4.19 -3.81 -21.34
C THR A 99 -3.69 -2.37 -21.44
N GLY A 100 -3.96 -1.70 -22.56
CA GLY A 100 -3.43 -0.35 -22.83
C GLY A 100 -4.15 0.81 -22.14
N ASN A 101 -5.34 0.58 -21.56
CA ASN A 101 -6.23 1.63 -21.07
C ASN A 101 -6.76 1.42 -19.64
N LEU A 102 -6.17 0.48 -18.88
CA LEU A 102 -6.50 0.25 -17.48
C LEU A 102 -5.38 0.73 -16.56
N ARG A 103 -5.77 1.44 -15.50
CA ARG A 103 -4.90 1.88 -14.41
C ARG A 103 -5.51 1.49 -13.07
N VAL A 104 -4.68 1.45 -12.04
CA VAL A 104 -5.04 0.91 -10.72
C VAL A 104 -4.69 1.88 -9.58
N ASP A 105 -5.12 1.54 -8.37
CA ASP A 105 -5.13 2.38 -7.17
C ASP A 105 -3.88 2.17 -6.28
N ALA A 106 -4.03 2.33 -4.95
CA ALA A 106 -2.98 2.07 -3.96
C ALA A 106 -2.32 0.68 -4.07
N SER A 107 -2.97 -0.27 -4.73
CA SER A 107 -2.42 -1.60 -5.05
C SER A 107 -1.05 -1.56 -5.75
N ILE A 108 -0.70 -0.47 -6.44
CA ILE A 108 0.60 -0.35 -7.13
C ILE A 108 1.78 -0.11 -6.22
N ILE A 109 1.55 0.32 -4.98
CA ILE A 109 2.65 0.74 -4.10
C ILE A 109 3.45 -0.52 -3.72
N PRO A 110 4.70 -0.67 -4.20
CA PRO A 110 5.39 -1.97 -4.17
C PRO A 110 5.98 -2.30 -2.79
N MET A 111 6.09 -1.30 -1.92
CA MET A 111 6.73 -1.44 -0.62
C MET A 111 6.03 -0.58 0.44
N ARG A 112 5.99 -1.09 1.66
CA ARG A 112 5.42 -0.39 2.82
C ARG A 112 6.15 0.93 3.06
N LEU A 113 5.35 1.97 3.31
CA LEU A 113 5.83 3.30 3.65
C LEU A 113 5.67 3.50 5.16
N ALA A 114 6.64 4.17 5.79
CA ALA A 114 6.57 4.59 7.19
C ALA A 114 5.68 5.84 7.34
N ALA A 115 4.47 5.83 6.78
CA ALA A 115 3.53 6.94 6.77
C ALA A 115 2.09 6.46 6.57
N HIS A 116 1.12 7.32 6.93
CA HIS A 116 -0.27 7.13 6.52
C HIS A 116 -0.43 7.28 5.00
N LEU A 117 -1.20 6.39 4.39
CA LEU A 117 -1.25 6.27 2.93
C LEU A 117 -1.94 7.43 2.21
N GLN A 118 -2.82 8.18 2.88
CA GLN A 118 -3.66 9.19 2.25
C GLN A 118 -2.87 10.16 1.36
N ARG A 119 -1.77 10.72 1.87
CA ARG A 119 -0.94 11.66 1.09
C ARG A 119 -0.29 10.98 -0.11
N THR A 120 0.27 9.79 0.09
CA THR A 120 0.89 9.02 -1.01
C THR A 120 -0.12 8.70 -2.10
N VAL A 121 -1.33 8.27 -1.73
CA VAL A 121 -2.39 7.96 -2.69
C VAL A 121 -2.78 9.20 -3.49
N TYR A 122 -2.94 10.36 -2.85
CA TYR A 122 -3.18 11.61 -3.58
C TYR A 122 -2.02 11.96 -4.52
N SER A 123 -0.77 11.87 -4.08
CA SER A 123 0.39 12.17 -4.94
C SER A 123 0.45 11.23 -6.16
N ILE A 124 0.13 9.95 -5.99
CA ILE A 124 0.04 8.98 -7.09
C ILE A 124 -1.11 9.34 -8.04
N ALA A 125 -2.28 9.70 -7.49
CA ALA A 125 -3.44 10.09 -8.28
C ALA A 125 -3.17 11.35 -9.12
N GLU A 126 -2.49 12.35 -8.55
CA GLU A 126 -2.07 13.56 -9.27
C GLU A 126 -1.12 13.21 -10.42
N LYS A 127 -0.10 12.38 -10.17
CA LYS A 127 0.80 11.89 -11.23
C LYS A 127 0.03 11.12 -12.33
N ALA A 128 -0.94 10.29 -11.93
CA ALA A 128 -1.77 9.54 -12.86
C ALA A 128 -2.61 10.47 -13.73
N ALA A 129 -3.23 11.50 -13.15
CA ALA A 129 -4.01 12.49 -13.87
C ALA A 129 -3.16 13.25 -14.91
N ASP A 130 -1.95 13.67 -14.53
CA ASP A 130 -1.01 14.35 -15.43
C ASP A 130 -0.56 13.43 -16.58
N THR A 131 -0.26 12.17 -16.28
CA THR A 131 0.10 11.15 -17.28
C THR A 131 -1.05 10.88 -18.25
N ILE A 132 -2.28 10.74 -17.74
CA ILE A 132 -3.49 10.53 -18.56
C ILE A 132 -3.73 11.73 -19.50
N THR A 133 -3.62 12.94 -18.98
CA THR A 133 -3.85 14.17 -19.74
C THR A 133 -2.81 14.33 -20.84
N SER A 134 -1.53 14.13 -20.51
CA SER A 134 -0.43 14.21 -21.47
C SER A 134 -0.55 13.19 -22.61
N GLU A 135 -0.94 11.96 -22.30
CA GLU A 135 -1.20 10.94 -23.32
C GLU A 135 -2.40 11.30 -24.21
N TRP A 136 -3.45 11.86 -23.62
CA TRP A 136 -4.63 12.29 -24.36
C TRP A 136 -4.30 13.41 -25.36
N ASP A 137 -3.58 14.44 -24.91
CA ASP A 137 -3.17 15.56 -25.77
C ASP A 137 -2.26 15.09 -26.90
N SER A 138 -1.31 14.20 -26.61
CA SER A 138 -0.44 13.59 -27.62
C SER A 138 -1.23 12.81 -28.68
N ASN A 139 -2.26 12.08 -28.26
CA ASN A 139 -3.14 11.35 -29.18
C ASN A 139 -3.99 12.30 -30.03
N LEU A 140 -4.53 13.38 -29.46
CA LEU A 140 -5.28 14.39 -30.20
C LEU A 140 -4.42 15.06 -31.29
N GLU A 141 -3.16 15.39 -30.99
CA GLU A 141 -2.23 15.90 -31.99
C GLU A 141 -1.99 14.89 -33.12
N LEU A 142 -1.77 13.61 -32.77
CA LEU A 142 -1.60 12.54 -33.74
C LEU A 142 -2.82 12.38 -34.65
N TYR A 143 -4.03 12.36 -34.08
CA TYR A 143 -5.26 12.24 -34.87
C TYR A 143 -5.48 13.46 -35.77
N SER A 144 -5.20 14.66 -35.26
CA SER A 144 -5.30 15.89 -36.06
C SER A 144 -4.34 15.86 -37.25
N LYS A 145 -3.09 15.43 -37.05
CA LYS A 145 -2.10 15.28 -38.13
C LYS A 145 -2.51 14.22 -39.15
N HIS A 146 -2.99 13.05 -38.71
CA HIS A 146 -3.45 11.99 -39.61
C HIS A 146 -4.70 12.41 -40.40
N PHE A 147 -5.61 13.16 -39.77
CA PHE A 147 -6.79 13.68 -40.45
C PHE A 147 -6.42 14.71 -41.52
N ILE A 148 -5.49 15.63 -41.22
CA ILE A 148 -4.95 16.58 -42.20
C ILE A 148 -4.25 15.84 -43.35
N LEU A 149 -3.39 14.87 -43.05
CA LEU A 149 -2.72 14.05 -44.06
C LEU A 149 -3.72 13.28 -44.93
N TRP A 150 -4.81 12.76 -44.34
CA TRP A 150 -5.86 12.08 -45.10
C TRP A 150 -6.58 13.03 -46.06
N ILE A 151 -6.87 14.26 -45.64
CA ILE A 151 -7.43 15.30 -46.51
C ILE A 151 -6.45 15.63 -47.65
N GLU A 152 -5.15 15.72 -47.37
CA GLU A 152 -4.11 16.03 -48.37
C GLU A 152 -3.88 14.88 -49.37
N VAL A 153 -3.97 13.62 -48.94
CA VAL A 153 -3.75 12.43 -49.79
C VAL A 153 -4.99 12.04 -50.60
N MET A 154 -6.20 12.33 -50.08
CA MET A 154 -7.46 12.10 -50.79
C MET A 154 -7.91 13.29 -51.66
N GLY A 155 -7.08 14.35 -51.71
CA GLY A 155 -7.22 15.47 -52.64
C GLY A 155 -6.81 15.10 -54.07
#